data_AF-A0A484XVL1-F1
#
_entry.id   AF-A0A484XVL1-F1
#
_cell.length_a   1.000
_cell.length_b   1.000
_cell.length_c   1.000
_cell.angle_alpha   90.00
_cell.angle_beta   90.00
_cell.angle_gamma   90.00
#
_symmetry.space_group_name_H-M   'P 1'
#
loop_
_entity.id
_entity.type
_entity.pdbx_description
1 polymer ?
#
loop_
_entity_poly.entity_id
_entity_poly.type
_entity_poly.pdbx_seq_one_letter_code
_entity_poly.pdbx_strand_id
1 'polypeptide(L)' 'MGGMAAFIPSKDPERNNQVLNKVKADKELEALNGHDGTWIAHPGLADTAMEVFNRVLGDNKNQLFVTREDDAPHG' A
#
# COMPACT_ATOMS: atom_id res chain seq x y z
N MET A 1 0.08 10.91 -1.90
CA MET A 1 -0.25 9.75 -2.76
C MET A 1 1.02 8.96 -3.04
N GLY A 2 1.02 7.66 -2.74
CA GLY A 2 2.11 6.72 -3.03
C GLY A 2 2.18 6.30 -4.50
N GLY A 3 3.14 5.44 -4.81
CA GLY A 3 3.47 5.02 -6.18
C GLY A 3 2.57 3.92 -6.73
N MET A 4 2.77 3.58 -8.01
CA MET A 4 2.01 2.52 -8.68
C MET A 4 2.61 1.15 -8.40
N ALA A 5 1.79 0.22 -7.89
CA ALA A 5 2.10 -1.20 -7.98
C ALA A 5 1.77 -1.71 -9.39
N ALA A 6 2.80 -1.85 -10.22
CA ALA A 6 2.69 -2.25 -11.63
C ALA A 6 2.69 -3.79 -11.84
N PHE A 7 2.58 -4.57 -10.76
CA PHE A 7 2.58 -6.03 -10.87
C PHE A 7 1.25 -6.54 -11.45
N ILE A 8 1.33 -7.58 -12.27
CA ILE A 8 0.16 -8.27 -12.81
C ILE A 8 -0.02 -9.58 -12.02
N PRO A 9 -1.18 -9.81 -11.36
CA PRO A 9 -1.48 -11.07 -10.68
C PRO A 9 -1.32 -12.28 -11.60
N SER A 10 -0.88 -13.41 -11.04
CA SER A 10 -0.67 -14.65 -11.78
C SER A 10 -1.82 -15.63 -11.56
N LYS A 11 -2.08 -16.51 -12.54
CA LYS A 11 -2.96 -17.68 -12.35
C LYS A 11 -2.30 -18.79 -11.55
N ASP A 12 -0.97 -18.80 -11.48
CA ASP A 12 -0.21 -19.73 -10.65
C ASP A 12 -0.26 -19.27 -9.18
N PRO A 13 -0.77 -20.09 -8.24
CA PRO A 13 -0.97 -19.66 -6.86
C PRO A 13 0.30 -19.24 -6.14
N GLU A 14 1.41 -19.95 -6.35
CA GLU A 14 2.69 -19.63 -5.68
C GLU A 14 3.26 -18.31 -6.17
N ARG A 15 3.30 -18.11 -7.49
CA ARG A 15 3.74 -16.85 -8.09
C ARG A 15 2.80 -15.70 -7.72
N ASN A 16 1.49 -15.95 -7.65
CA ASN A 16 0.53 -14.94 -7.23
C ASN A 16 0.77 -14.51 -5.78
N ASN A 17 1.01 -15.46 -4.87
CA ASN A 17 1.34 -15.15 -3.47
C ASN A 17 2.62 -14.32 -3.34
N GLN A 18 3.67 -14.63 -4.12
CA GLN A 18 4.89 -13.82 -4.14
C GLN A 18 4.63 -12.39 -4.61
N VAL A 19 3.83 -12.22 -5.67
CA VAL A 19 3.42 -10.91 -6.18
C VAL A 19 2.63 -10.13 -5.14
N LEU A 20 1.61 -10.77 -4.53
CA LEU A 20 0.77 -10.14 -3.52
C LEU A 20 1.57 -9.74 -2.28
N ASN A 21 2.50 -10.58 -1.82
CA ASN A 21 3.39 -10.25 -0.69
C ASN A 21 4.27 -9.03 -0.99
N LYS A 22 4.82 -8.95 -2.21
CA LYS A 22 5.62 -7.78 -2.61
C LYS A 22 4.78 -6.51 -2.69
N VAL A 23 3.60 -6.59 -3.29
CA VAL A 23 2.65 -5.46 -3.34
C VAL A 23 2.28 -5.01 -1.93
N LYS A 24 1.97 -5.96 -1.03
CA LYS A 24 1.62 -5.66 0.36
C LYS A 24 2.75 -4.91 1.07
N ALA A 25 3.99 -5.41 0.99
CA ALA A 25 5.15 -4.77 1.61
C ALA A 25 5.39 -3.35 1.08
N ASP A 26 5.31 -3.15 -0.25
CA ASP A 26 5.45 -1.82 -0.86
C ASP A 26 4.35 -0.86 -0.37
N LYS A 27 3.10 -1.34 -0.24
CA LYS A 27 1.97 -0.52 0.20
C LYS A 27 2.01 -0.22 1.69
N GLU A 28 2.50 -1.16 2.50
CA GLU A 28 2.70 -0.94 3.93
C GLU A 28 3.73 0.16 4.15
N LEU A 29 4.84 0.15 3.40
CA LEU A 29 5.83 1.21 3.44
C LEU A 29 5.22 2.57 3.06
N GLU A 30 4.43 2.63 1.98
CA GLU A 30 3.78 3.87 1.56
C GLU A 30 2.81 4.42 2.62
N ALA A 31 1.96 3.56 3.20
CA ALA A 31 0.98 3.97 4.20
C ALA A 31 1.65 4.43 5.50
N LEU A 32 2.70 3.72 5.94
CA LEU A 32 3.47 4.09 7.14
C LEU A 32 4.22 5.41 6.94
N ASN A 33 4.70 5.69 5.72
CA ASN A 33 5.36 6.95 5.36
C ASN A 33 4.37 8.09 5.07
N GLY A 34 3.25 8.17 5.79
CA GLY A 34 2.37 9.33 5.69
C GLY A 34 1.49 9.41 4.43
N HIS A 35 1.56 8.50 3.46
CA HIS A 35 0.73 8.63 2.25
C HIS A 35 -0.76 8.39 2.52
N ASP A 36 -1.62 9.26 1.96
CA ASP A 36 -3.08 9.15 2.11
C ASP A 36 -3.73 8.03 1.29
N GLY A 37 -3.00 7.49 0.30
CA GLY A 37 -3.53 6.54 -0.67
C GLY A 37 -2.46 6.10 -1.66
N THR A 38 -2.77 5.07 -2.44
CA THR A 38 -1.85 4.43 -3.38
C THR A 38 -2.46 4.16 -4.74
N TRP A 39 -1.64 3.77 -5.72
CA TRP A 39 -2.05 3.42 -7.07
C TRP A 39 -1.85 1.92 -7.35
N ILE A 40 -2.81 1.33 -8.05
CA ILE A 40 -2.77 -0.05 -8.55
C ILE A 40 -2.92 -0.05 -10.07
N ALA A 41 -2.22 -0.95 -10.76
CA ALA A 41 -2.34 -1.11 -12.21
C ALA A 41 -3.38 -2.16 -12.63
N HIS A 42 -3.87 -2.98 -11.71
CA HIS A 42 -4.78 -4.09 -11.99
C HIS A 42 -5.85 -4.25 -10.90
N PRO A 43 -7.13 -4.48 -11.23
CA PRO A 43 -8.21 -4.62 -10.24
C PRO A 43 -7.98 -5.71 -9.20
N GLY A 44 -7.32 -6.81 -9.59
CA GLY A 44 -6.96 -7.91 -8.68
C GLY A 44 -5.97 -7.56 -7.56
N LEU A 45 -5.45 -6.33 -7.53
CA LEU A 45 -4.63 -5.82 -6.42
C LEU A 45 -5.43 -4.91 -5.46
N ALA A 46 -6.69 -4.60 -5.78
CA ALA A 46 -7.49 -3.64 -5.02
C ALA A 46 -7.67 -4.09 -3.56
N ASP A 47 -8.08 -5.33 -3.33
CA ASP A 47 -8.32 -5.83 -1.97
C ASP A 47 -7.04 -5.81 -1.12
N THR A 48 -5.89 -6.15 -1.70
CA THR A 48 -4.59 -6.10 -1.00
C THR A 48 -4.20 -4.67 -0.64
N ALA A 49 -4.34 -3.72 -1.58
CA ALA A 49 -4.07 -2.31 -1.29
C ALA A 49 -5.04 -1.74 -0.25
N MET A 50 -6.32 -2.08 -0.34
CA MET A 50 -7.35 -1.64 0.60
C MET A 50 -7.11 -2.19 2.01
N GLU A 51 -6.74 -3.48 2.15
CA GLU A 51 -6.43 -4.08 3.46
C GLU A 51 -5.32 -3.29 4.18
N VAL A 52 -4.26 -2.95 3.45
CA VAL A 52 -3.12 -2.20 4.00
C VAL A 52 -3.54 -0.80 4.44
N PHE A 53 -4.17 -0.04 3.55
CA PHE A 53 -4.53 1.35 3.87
C PHE A 53 -5.62 1.42 4.95
N ASN A 54 -6.61 0.51 4.94
CA ASN A 54 -7.62 0.47 6.00
C ASN A 54 -6.99 0.19 7.38
N ARG A 55 -5.95 -0.65 7.44
CA ARG A 55 -5.25 -0.94 8.71
C ARG A 55 -4.53 0.30 9.26
N VAL A 56 -3.86 1.07 8.41
CA VAL A 56 -3.07 2.23 8.85
C VAL A 56 -3.96 3.45 9.10
N LEU A 57 -4.93 3.70 8.21
CA LEU A 57 -5.86 4.83 8.34
C LEU A 57 -6.83 4.67 9.52
N GLY A 58 -7.26 3.44 9.82
CA GLY A 58 -8.30 3.18 10.81
C GLY A 58 -9.60 3.89 10.43
N ASP A 59 -10.10 4.74 11.32
CA ASP A 59 -11.32 5.54 11.09
C ASP A 59 -11.06 6.82 10.28
N ASN A 60 -9.80 7.15 9.99
CA ASN A 60 -9.44 8.36 9.28
C ASN A 60 -9.65 8.20 7.76
N LYS A 61 -10.01 9.30 7.09
CA LYS A 61 -10.18 9.32 5.63
C LYS A 61 -8.88 9.54 4.85
N ASN A 62 -7.87 10.08 5.52
CA ASN A 62 -6.56 10.44 4.98
C ASN A 62 -5.57 10.63 6.13
N GLN A 63 -4.31 10.90 5.81
CA GLN A 63 -3.21 11.13 6.76
C GLN A 63 -2.70 12.58 6.70
N LEU A 64 -3.53 13.55 6.31
CA LEU A 64 -3.13 14.96 6.23
C LEU A 64 -2.70 15.56 7.58
N PHE A 65 -3.00 14.86 8.68
CA PHE A 65 -2.55 15.20 10.04
C PHE A 65 -1.13 14.72 10.35
N VAL A 66 -0.58 13.81 9.54
CA VAL A 66 0.80 13.34 9.68
C VAL A 66 1.72 14.39 9.10
N THR A 67 2.51 15.03 9.96
CA THR A 67 3.45 16.07 9.56
C THR A 67 4.83 15.48 9.28
N ARG A 68 5.72 16.22 8.61
CA ARG A 68 7.11 15.78 8.41
C ARG A 68 7.91 15.57 9.69
N GLU A 69 7.48 16.18 10.79
CA GLU A 69 8.12 15.99 12.09
C GLU A 69 7.75 14.62 12.68
N ASP A 70 6.55 14.13 12.37
CA ASP A 70 6.04 12.82 12.77
C ASP A 70 6.45 11.71 11.78
N ASP A 71 6.61 12.05 10.49
CA ASP A 71 7.01 11.19 9.36
C ASP A 71 8.49 11.39 9.00
N ALA A 72 9.36 11.28 9.99
CA ALA A 72 10.80 11.36 9.75
C ALA A 72 11.23 10.16 8.90
N PRO A 73 12.11 10.35 7.88
CA PRO A 73 12.51 9.27 7.00
C PRO A 73 13.13 8.13 7.80
N HIS A 74 12.50 6.96 7.74
CA HIS A 74 13.05 5.72 8.28
C HIS A 74 14.23 5.31 7.40
N GLY A 75 15.42 5.74 7.81
CA GLY A 75 16.71 5.38 7.19
C GLY A 75 17.15 3.97 7.50
#